data_AF-A0AB34JA94-F1
#
_entry.id   AF-A0AB34JA94-F1
#
_cell.length_a   1.000
_cell.length_b   1.000
_cell.length_c   1.000
_cell.angle_alpha   90.00
_cell.angle_beta   90.00
_cell.angle_gamma   90.00
#
_symmetry.space_group_name_H-M   'P 1'
#
loop_
_entity.id
_entity.type
_entity.pdbx_description
1 polymer ?
#
loop_
_entity_poly.entity_id
_entity_poly.type
_entity_poly.pdbx_seq_one_letter_code
_entity_poly.pdbx_strand_id
1 'polypeptide(L)'
;MGAAPSHEAALGCSLNSTRLSGPSRRPFVEYCVQLERADLTWVVWRRYAEFAALQKALKPLVGEAASAFPPKLGGRHGRSPRIVLARISALELWLRRLLRTDLALRQLCLLEFVGIAGKEFCGGRVAAMELRRANRGTPPVRVEKLRAVAETGDLLLFKTRAAAPELQRVLTGSEWDHVGMVVHTDGTGHVCTARESHRVHVLHAVSDGCSLCEVERLLSCSSDYEEIALRQVHWAGRGSQCGVCLIAKWCSEVIGKPYDLTISKLILGQTNKSSLHCGSVEGSPDTAGFFCSELLAHAYQQIGVLSRERAAPGYWPKHFGRAASPPLALINGASISDEIPIEGPGPQAGT
;
A
#
# COMPACT_ATOMS: atom_id res chain seq x y z
N MET A 1 16.98 26.36 -28.72
CA MET A 1 16.86 24.89 -28.80
C MET A 1 16.77 24.35 -27.38
N GLY A 2 15.54 24.23 -26.86
CA GLY A 2 15.30 23.71 -25.51
C GLY A 2 15.30 22.19 -25.55
N ALA A 3 16.11 21.57 -24.69
CA ALA A 3 16.11 20.13 -24.49
C ALA A 3 14.73 19.67 -24.02
N ALA A 4 14.18 18.66 -24.69
CA ALA A 4 12.96 17.97 -24.26
C ALA A 4 13.20 17.30 -22.89
N PRO A 5 12.22 17.32 -21.97
CA PRO A 5 12.35 16.59 -20.72
C PRO A 5 12.43 15.09 -21.00
N SER A 6 13.46 14.48 -20.40
CA SER A 6 13.87 13.09 -20.52
C SER A 6 12.84 12.10 -19.97
N HIS A 7 12.51 11.10 -20.80
CA HIS A 7 11.87 9.80 -20.53
C HIS A 7 11.33 9.51 -19.11
N GLU A 8 10.01 9.53 -19.04
CA GLU A 8 9.11 8.86 -18.09
C GLU A 8 9.55 7.40 -17.83
N ALA A 9 9.92 7.06 -16.59
CA ALA A 9 10.41 5.72 -16.26
C ALA A 9 9.25 4.72 -16.05
N ALA A 10 8.74 4.18 -17.16
CA ALA A 10 7.92 2.97 -17.14
C ALA A 10 8.67 1.82 -16.44
N LEU A 11 7.95 0.94 -15.72
CA LEU A 11 8.55 -0.24 -15.10
C LEU A 11 9.19 -1.15 -16.16
N GLY A 12 10.52 -1.15 -16.18
CA GLY A 12 11.35 -2.03 -16.98
C GLY A 12 11.23 -3.46 -16.49
N CYS A 13 11.30 -4.41 -17.42
CA CYS A 13 11.28 -5.84 -17.14
C CYS A 13 12.24 -6.56 -18.09
N SER A 14 13.08 -7.46 -17.60
CA SER A 14 13.93 -8.34 -18.42
C SER A 14 14.03 -9.74 -17.81
N LEU A 15 14.17 -10.76 -18.64
CA LEU A 15 14.45 -12.13 -18.20
C LEU A 15 15.80 -12.56 -18.76
N ASN A 16 16.82 -12.64 -17.91
CA ASN A 16 18.21 -12.79 -18.38
C ASN A 16 18.86 -14.12 -17.95
N SER A 17 18.27 -14.82 -16.99
CA SER A 17 18.85 -16.03 -16.43
C SER A 17 17.79 -17.06 -16.03
N THR A 18 18.24 -18.30 -15.90
CA THR A 18 17.40 -19.41 -15.42
C THR A 18 18.17 -20.26 -14.43
N ARG A 19 17.46 -20.94 -13.54
CA ARG A 19 18.06 -21.91 -12.61
C ARG A 19 17.20 -23.16 -12.50
N LEU A 20 17.83 -24.27 -12.15
CA LEU A 20 17.15 -25.51 -11.80
C LEU A 20 16.86 -25.51 -10.30
N SER A 21 15.58 -25.66 -9.95
CA SER A 21 15.09 -25.64 -8.57
C SER A 21 14.19 -26.82 -8.28
N GLY A 22 13.91 -27.05 -6.99
CA GLY A 22 13.01 -28.10 -6.52
C GLY A 22 13.70 -29.43 -6.16
N PRO A 23 12.92 -30.42 -5.69
CA PRO A 23 13.46 -31.68 -5.20
C PRO A 23 14.14 -32.47 -6.33
N SER A 24 15.21 -33.20 -5.99
CA SER A 24 16.05 -33.96 -6.94
C SER A 24 15.27 -34.89 -7.88
N ARG A 25 14.14 -35.44 -7.40
CA ARG A 25 13.27 -36.34 -8.17
C ARG A 25 12.38 -35.61 -9.18
N ARG A 26 12.09 -34.32 -8.98
CA ARG A 26 11.20 -33.51 -9.85
C ARG A 26 11.70 -32.06 -9.95
N PRO A 27 12.88 -31.82 -10.53
CA PRO A 27 13.40 -30.47 -10.67
C PRO A 27 12.64 -29.71 -11.77
N PHE A 28 12.48 -28.42 -11.56
CA PHE A 28 11.83 -27.49 -12.49
C PHE A 28 12.75 -26.29 -12.79
N VAL A 29 12.47 -25.62 -13.91
CA VAL A 29 13.21 -24.42 -14.33
C VAL A 29 12.48 -23.19 -13.81
N GLU A 30 13.23 -22.32 -13.15
CA GLU A 30 12.82 -20.96 -12.80
C GLU A 30 13.49 -19.95 -13.72
N TYR A 31 12.76 -18.89 -14.03
CA TYR A 31 13.20 -17.75 -14.83
C TYR A 31 13.39 -16.56 -13.88
N CYS A 32 14.53 -15.89 -14.00
CA CYS A 32 14.80 -14.64 -13.28
C CYS A 32 14.10 -13.50 -13.99
N VAL A 33 13.13 -12.88 -13.34
CA VAL A 33 12.46 -11.67 -13.80
C VAL A 33 13.10 -10.50 -13.06
N GLN A 34 13.84 -9.67 -13.78
CA GLN A 34 14.44 -8.45 -13.26
C GLN A 34 13.56 -7.25 -13.62
N LEU A 35 13.26 -6.44 -12.62
CA LEU A 35 12.35 -5.30 -12.72
C LEU A 35 13.07 -4.04 -12.29
N GLU A 36 12.83 -2.95 -13.02
CA GLU A 36 13.57 -1.70 -12.88
C GLU A 36 12.64 -0.50 -12.97
N ARG A 37 12.72 0.42 -12.03
CA ARG A 37 12.03 1.70 -12.10
C ARG A 37 12.81 2.76 -11.34
N ALA A 38 13.25 3.79 -12.05
CA ALA A 38 14.06 4.89 -11.51
C ALA A 38 15.29 4.37 -10.73
N ASP A 39 15.25 4.43 -9.40
CA ASP A 39 16.30 4.01 -8.47
C ASP A 39 16.07 2.62 -7.86
N LEU A 40 14.98 1.93 -8.21
CA LEU A 40 14.63 0.62 -7.69
C LEU A 40 14.85 -0.49 -8.73
N THR A 41 15.70 -1.45 -8.38
CA THR A 41 15.88 -2.70 -9.13
C THR A 41 15.66 -3.88 -8.20
N TRP A 42 14.84 -4.83 -8.62
CA TRP A 42 14.66 -6.09 -7.88
C TRP A 42 14.48 -7.27 -8.84
N VAL A 43 14.61 -8.47 -8.29
CA VAL A 43 14.49 -9.72 -9.04
C VAL A 43 13.50 -10.64 -8.36
N VAL A 44 12.71 -11.37 -9.15
CA VAL A 44 11.91 -12.50 -8.69
C VAL A 44 12.17 -13.73 -9.53
N TRP A 45 12.06 -14.89 -8.91
CA TRP A 45 12.22 -16.18 -9.59
C TRP A 45 10.85 -16.81 -9.77
N ARG A 46 10.48 -17.12 -11.01
CA ARG A 46 9.18 -17.72 -11.32
C ARG A 46 9.36 -18.91 -12.23
N ARG A 47 8.69 -20.02 -11.94
CA ARG A 47 8.59 -21.18 -12.84
C ARG A 47 7.51 -20.95 -13.89
N TYR A 48 7.66 -21.60 -15.04
CA TYR A 48 6.70 -21.50 -16.16
C TYR A 48 5.23 -21.73 -15.75
N ALA A 49 4.98 -22.61 -14.78
CA ALA A 49 3.62 -22.88 -14.32
C ALA A 49 2.95 -21.67 -13.64
N GLU A 50 3.74 -20.80 -13.00
CA GLU A 50 3.23 -19.57 -12.37
C GLU A 50 2.90 -18.53 -13.43
N PHE A 51 3.74 -18.37 -14.46
CA PHE A 51 3.42 -17.55 -15.63
C PHE A 51 2.10 -18.01 -16.27
N ALA A 52 1.91 -19.31 -16.43
CA ALA A 52 0.69 -19.87 -17.03
C ALA A 52 -0.55 -19.66 -16.14
N ALA A 53 -0.40 -19.72 -14.82
CA ALA A 53 -1.47 -19.42 -13.87
C ALA A 53 -1.87 -17.94 -13.93
N LEU A 54 -0.88 -17.03 -13.93
CA LEU A 54 -1.10 -15.59 -14.11
C LEU A 54 -1.81 -15.30 -15.44
N GLN A 55 -1.37 -15.92 -16.53
CA GLN A 55 -2.01 -15.76 -17.84
C GLN A 55 -3.47 -16.18 -17.81
N LYS A 56 -3.79 -17.33 -17.19
CA LYS A 56 -5.16 -17.81 -17.05
C LYS A 56 -6.02 -16.83 -16.26
N ALA A 57 -5.49 -16.24 -15.19
CA ALA A 57 -6.20 -15.29 -14.34
C ALA A 57 -6.49 -13.96 -15.06
N LEU A 58 -5.53 -13.45 -15.84
CA LEU A 58 -5.66 -12.15 -16.51
C LEU A 58 -6.36 -12.20 -17.86
N LYS A 59 -6.37 -13.35 -18.55
CA LYS A 59 -6.96 -13.49 -19.90
C LYS A 59 -8.38 -12.92 -20.04
N PRO A 60 -9.32 -13.12 -19.10
CA PRO A 60 -10.67 -12.55 -19.20
C PRO A 60 -10.70 -11.03 -19.15
N LEU A 61 -9.71 -10.40 -18.53
CA LEU A 61 -9.66 -8.97 -18.27
C LEU A 61 -8.93 -8.23 -19.41
N VAL A 62 -7.78 -8.73 -19.83
CA VAL A 62 -6.86 -7.98 -20.71
C VAL A 62 -6.83 -8.47 -22.16
N GLY A 63 -7.68 -9.45 -22.51
CA GLY A 63 -7.93 -9.89 -23.89
C GLY A 63 -6.66 -10.18 -24.69
N GLU A 64 -6.51 -9.50 -25.83
CA GLU A 64 -5.37 -9.59 -26.77
C GLU A 64 -4.00 -9.35 -26.09
N ALA A 65 -3.91 -8.50 -25.06
CA ALA A 65 -2.65 -8.25 -24.36
C ALA A 65 -2.10 -9.50 -23.65
N ALA A 66 -2.96 -10.47 -23.29
CA ALA A 66 -2.59 -11.75 -22.69
C ALA A 66 -2.57 -12.94 -23.68
N SER A 67 -2.85 -12.73 -24.97
CA SER A 67 -3.09 -13.82 -25.92
C SER A 67 -1.79 -14.47 -26.43
N ALA A 68 -0.71 -13.71 -26.59
CA ALA A 68 0.58 -14.21 -27.09
C ALA A 68 1.44 -14.83 -25.97
N PHE A 69 0.98 -15.96 -25.41
CA PHE A 69 1.67 -16.68 -24.34
C PHE A 69 2.35 -17.97 -24.84
N PRO A 70 3.63 -18.24 -24.50
CA PRO A 70 4.33 -19.43 -24.98
C PRO A 70 3.66 -20.73 -24.49
N PRO A 71 3.53 -21.78 -25.33
CA PRO A 71 2.74 -22.96 -25.00
C PRO A 71 3.39 -23.89 -23.96
N LYS A 72 2.54 -24.66 -23.29
CA LYS A 72 2.95 -25.66 -22.31
C LYS A 72 3.45 -26.92 -23.02
N LEU A 73 4.76 -27.11 -23.02
CA LEU A 73 5.41 -28.34 -23.46
C LEU A 73 5.62 -29.28 -22.27
N GLY A 74 5.19 -30.53 -22.41
CA GLY A 74 5.26 -31.55 -21.36
C GLY A 74 6.63 -32.22 -21.22
N GLY A 75 6.85 -32.86 -20.06
CA GLY A 75 7.95 -33.81 -19.84
C GLY A 75 9.37 -33.22 -19.92
N ARG A 76 10.32 -34.03 -20.39
CA ARG A 76 11.75 -33.64 -20.53
C ARG A 76 11.95 -32.53 -21.57
N HIS A 77 11.07 -32.43 -22.57
CA HIS A 77 11.16 -31.42 -23.64
C HIS A 77 10.98 -29.99 -23.13
N GLY A 78 10.16 -29.78 -22.09
CA GLY A 78 9.98 -28.47 -21.48
C GLY A 78 11.22 -27.92 -20.74
N ARG A 79 12.25 -28.76 -20.54
CA ARG A 79 13.52 -28.41 -19.87
C ARG A 79 14.72 -28.42 -20.83
N SER A 80 14.52 -28.67 -22.11
CA SER A 80 15.63 -28.66 -23.05
C SER A 80 16.20 -27.23 -23.17
N PRO A 81 17.52 -27.04 -23.29
CA PRO A 81 18.12 -25.71 -23.36
C PRO A 81 17.51 -24.83 -24.45
N ARG A 82 17.25 -25.42 -25.62
CA ARG A 82 16.60 -24.73 -26.75
C ARG A 82 15.21 -24.20 -26.40
N ILE A 83 14.40 -24.98 -25.69
CA ILE A 83 13.04 -24.57 -25.29
C ILE A 83 13.09 -23.54 -24.17
N VAL A 84 14.00 -23.70 -23.20
CA VAL A 84 14.17 -22.73 -22.11
C VAL A 84 14.61 -21.38 -22.67
N LEU A 85 15.60 -21.34 -23.55
CA LEU A 85 16.06 -20.11 -24.22
C LEU A 85 14.96 -19.44 -25.03
N ALA A 86 14.21 -20.21 -25.84
CA ALA A 86 13.09 -19.66 -26.60
C ALA A 86 11.97 -19.09 -25.70
N ARG A 87 11.75 -19.68 -24.52
CA ARG A 87 10.76 -19.20 -23.55
C ARG A 87 11.14 -17.90 -22.87
N ILE A 88 12.44 -17.66 -22.64
CA ILE A 88 12.91 -16.42 -22.00
C ILE A 88 12.37 -15.20 -22.75
N SER A 89 12.67 -15.09 -24.05
CA SER A 89 12.24 -13.94 -24.86
C SER A 89 10.71 -13.85 -24.98
N ALA A 90 10.01 -14.98 -25.09
CA ALA A 90 8.57 -15.01 -25.20
C ALA A 90 7.85 -14.57 -23.90
N LEU A 91 8.33 -15.05 -22.74
CA LEU A 91 7.80 -14.67 -21.43
C LEU A 91 8.13 -13.22 -21.09
N GLU A 92 9.32 -12.74 -21.43
CA GLU A 92 9.71 -11.34 -21.26
C GLU A 92 8.80 -10.41 -22.05
N LEU A 93 8.60 -10.69 -23.34
CA LEU A 93 7.76 -9.88 -24.20
C LEU A 93 6.30 -9.87 -23.71
N TRP A 94 5.80 -11.04 -23.30
CA TRP A 94 4.46 -11.17 -22.73
C TRP A 94 4.31 -10.35 -21.44
N LEU A 95 5.25 -10.47 -20.51
CA LEU A 95 5.20 -9.76 -19.24
C LEU A 95 5.33 -8.24 -19.44
N ARG A 96 6.21 -7.78 -20.35
CA ARG A 96 6.30 -6.37 -20.73
C ARG A 96 4.99 -5.80 -21.26
N ARG A 97 4.22 -6.57 -22.02
CA ARG A 97 2.89 -6.15 -22.51
C ARG A 97 1.89 -6.00 -21.37
N LEU A 98 1.88 -6.96 -20.43
CA LEU A 98 1.04 -6.87 -19.24
C LEU A 98 1.38 -5.65 -18.38
N LEU A 99 2.68 -5.39 -18.17
CA LEU A 99 3.14 -4.23 -17.40
C LEU A 99 2.85 -2.87 -18.06
N ARG A 100 2.40 -2.85 -19.32
CA ARG A 100 1.91 -1.65 -20.02
C ARG A 100 0.38 -1.54 -20.04
N THR A 101 -0.32 -2.52 -19.48
CA THR A 101 -1.78 -2.58 -19.50
C THR A 101 -2.34 -2.17 -18.14
N ASP A 102 -3.03 -1.03 -18.08
CA ASP A 102 -3.55 -0.47 -16.82
C ASP A 102 -4.45 -1.46 -16.05
N LEU A 103 -5.35 -2.13 -16.76
CA LEU A 103 -6.24 -3.11 -16.17
C LEU A 103 -5.50 -4.30 -15.56
N ALA A 104 -4.34 -4.66 -16.10
CA ALA A 104 -3.49 -5.74 -15.59
C ALA A 104 -2.79 -5.33 -14.29
N LEU A 105 -2.26 -4.09 -14.25
CA LEU A 105 -1.54 -3.55 -13.08
C LEU A 105 -2.45 -3.34 -11.86
N ARG A 106 -3.76 -3.19 -12.09
CA ARG A 106 -4.76 -3.18 -11.02
C ARG A 106 -5.01 -4.57 -10.40
N GLN A 107 -4.53 -5.64 -11.02
CA GLN A 107 -4.75 -7.00 -10.52
C GLN A 107 -3.65 -7.42 -9.55
N LEU A 108 -4.07 -7.77 -8.33
CA LEU A 108 -3.18 -8.23 -7.26
C LEU A 108 -2.29 -9.39 -7.72
N CYS A 109 -2.83 -10.33 -8.49
CA CYS A 109 -2.08 -11.49 -8.98
C CYS A 109 -0.88 -11.11 -9.88
N LEU A 110 -0.96 -10.02 -10.65
CA LEU A 110 0.17 -9.53 -11.44
C LEU A 110 1.24 -8.95 -10.53
N LEU A 111 0.81 -8.11 -9.57
CA LEU A 111 1.71 -7.49 -8.62
C LEU A 111 2.46 -8.56 -7.81
N GLU A 112 1.76 -9.61 -7.35
CA GLU A 112 2.33 -10.79 -6.69
C GLU A 112 3.38 -11.49 -7.54
N PHE A 113 2.99 -11.70 -8.79
CA PHE A 113 3.84 -12.38 -9.74
C PHE A 113 5.16 -11.65 -9.96
N VAL A 114 5.12 -10.31 -10.08
CA VAL A 114 6.34 -9.50 -10.29
C VAL A 114 7.09 -9.17 -9.00
N GLY A 115 6.67 -9.71 -7.85
CA GLY A 115 7.32 -9.36 -6.57
C GLY A 115 7.16 -7.90 -6.18
N ILE A 116 6.24 -7.20 -6.85
CA ILE A 116 5.58 -6.00 -6.32
C ILE A 116 4.50 -6.43 -5.33
N ALA A 117 4.42 -7.72 -5.04
CA ALA A 117 3.67 -8.28 -3.97
C ALA A 117 4.23 -9.68 -3.65
N GLY A 118 4.38 -10.09 -2.39
CA GLY A 118 4.68 -11.50 -2.05
C GLY A 118 6.01 -11.78 -1.38
N LYS A 119 6.13 -13.01 -0.84
CA LYS A 119 7.08 -13.49 0.17
C LYS A 119 8.59 -13.38 -0.13
N GLU A 120 9.03 -12.83 -1.26
CA GLU A 120 10.43 -12.93 -1.71
C GLU A 120 11.33 -11.72 -1.44
N PHE A 121 10.85 -10.68 -0.73
CA PHE A 121 11.68 -9.54 -0.32
C PHE A 121 12.16 -9.67 1.14
N CYS A 122 13.07 -10.61 1.39
CA CYS A 122 13.65 -10.85 2.72
C CYS A 122 14.84 -9.92 2.99
N GLY A 123 14.58 -8.63 3.24
CA GLY A 123 15.58 -7.67 3.72
C GLY A 123 15.24 -6.96 5.04
N GLY A 124 13.97 -6.97 5.47
CA GLY A 124 13.48 -6.10 6.57
C GLY A 124 13.25 -6.76 7.94
N ARG A 125 13.38 -8.09 8.07
CA ARG A 125 12.93 -8.80 9.30
C ARG A 125 13.84 -8.61 10.52
N VAL A 126 15.09 -8.16 10.35
CA VAL A 126 16.05 -8.04 11.46
C VAL A 126 15.87 -6.72 12.24
N ALA A 127 15.67 -5.60 11.55
CA ALA A 127 15.51 -4.28 12.18
C ALA A 127 14.23 -4.16 13.02
N ALA A 128 13.12 -4.75 12.55
CA ALA A 128 11.84 -4.79 13.26
C ALA A 128 11.94 -5.53 14.62
N MET A 129 12.73 -6.62 14.67
CA MET A 129 12.90 -7.43 15.88
C MET A 129 13.76 -6.71 16.95
N GLU A 130 14.70 -5.87 16.52
CA GLU A 130 15.51 -5.04 17.41
C GLU A 130 14.73 -3.82 17.95
N LEU A 131 13.87 -3.21 17.13
CA LEU A 131 12.99 -2.12 17.57
C LEU A 131 11.96 -2.59 18.62
N ARG A 132 11.44 -3.82 18.47
CA ARG A 132 10.61 -4.50 19.50
C ARG A 132 11.31 -4.65 20.85
N ARG A 133 12.65 -4.78 20.87
CA ARG A 133 13.41 -4.80 22.12
C ARG A 133 13.54 -3.42 22.76
N ALA A 134 13.57 -2.36 21.94
CA ALA A 134 13.64 -0.97 22.40
C ALA A 134 12.27 -0.40 22.86
N ASN A 135 11.15 -0.91 22.34
CA ASN A 135 9.80 -0.43 22.66
C ASN A 135 9.19 -1.00 23.96
N ARG A 136 10.00 -1.66 24.79
CA ARG A 136 9.58 -2.25 26.08
C ARG A 136 9.22 -1.22 27.18
N GLY A 137 9.28 0.08 26.87
CA GLY A 137 9.07 1.17 27.82
C GLY A 137 7.67 1.81 27.80
N THR A 138 6.90 1.70 26.72
CA THR A 138 5.60 2.38 26.59
C THR A 138 4.47 1.36 26.79
N PRO A 139 3.63 1.50 27.83
CA PRO A 139 2.55 0.56 28.08
C PRO A 139 1.50 0.63 26.96
N PRO A 140 0.92 -0.52 26.58
CA PRO A 140 -0.15 -0.55 25.59
C PRO A 140 -1.37 0.25 26.05
N VAL A 141 -2.06 0.86 25.09
CA VAL A 141 -3.34 1.55 25.31
C VAL A 141 -4.45 0.59 24.93
N ARG A 142 -5.39 0.36 25.85
CA ARG A 142 -6.60 -0.38 25.50
C ARG A 142 -7.52 0.47 24.63
N VAL A 143 -8.21 -0.16 23.69
CA VAL A 143 -9.12 0.53 22.76
C VAL A 143 -10.13 1.45 23.44
N GLU A 144 -10.66 1.07 24.61
CA GLU A 144 -11.67 1.87 25.31
C GLU A 144 -11.10 3.22 25.79
N LYS A 145 -9.77 3.31 25.93
CA LYS A 145 -9.07 4.54 26.29
C LYS A 145 -8.64 5.37 25.08
N LEU A 146 -8.80 4.87 23.85
CA LEU A 146 -8.34 5.57 22.64
C LEU A 146 -8.95 6.97 22.54
N ARG A 147 -10.24 7.11 22.86
CA ARG A 147 -10.95 8.41 22.86
C ARG A 147 -10.29 9.45 23.77
N ALA A 148 -9.64 9.03 24.85
CA ALA A 148 -9.03 9.94 25.81
C ALA A 148 -7.57 10.32 25.45
N VAL A 149 -6.90 9.54 24.61
CA VAL A 149 -5.46 9.72 24.33
C VAL A 149 -5.18 10.19 22.90
N ALA A 150 -6.09 9.93 21.95
CA ALA A 150 -5.94 10.32 20.57
C ALA A 150 -6.65 11.65 20.29
N GLU A 151 -6.18 12.36 19.27
CA GLU A 151 -6.80 13.55 18.70
C GLU A 151 -7.15 13.31 17.22
N THR A 152 -8.11 14.08 16.70
CA THR A 152 -8.41 14.08 15.27
C THR A 152 -7.14 14.47 14.48
N GLY A 153 -6.71 13.60 13.58
CA GLY A 153 -5.46 13.76 12.82
C GLY A 153 -4.29 12.89 13.29
N ASP A 154 -4.42 12.15 14.40
CA ASP A 154 -3.46 11.10 14.78
C ASP A 154 -3.60 9.87 13.86
N LEU A 155 -2.62 8.98 13.86
CA LEU A 155 -2.57 7.80 12.98
C LEU A 155 -2.82 6.49 13.73
N LEU A 156 -3.54 5.59 13.07
CA LEU A 156 -3.52 4.17 13.40
C LEU A 156 -2.77 3.41 12.30
N LEU A 157 -1.76 2.66 12.71
CA LEU A 157 -1.04 1.73 11.87
C LEU A 157 -1.56 0.32 12.14
N PHE A 158 -1.77 -0.44 11.07
CA PHE A 158 -2.32 -1.78 11.15
C PHE A 158 -1.36 -2.78 10.50
N LYS A 159 -1.19 -3.88 11.21
CA LYS A 159 -0.60 -5.11 10.72
C LYS A 159 -1.71 -6.14 10.60
N THR A 160 -2.18 -6.44 9.40
CA THR A 160 -3.31 -7.37 9.21
C THR A 160 -2.86 -8.83 9.05
N ARG A 161 -3.71 -9.79 9.40
CA ARG A 161 -3.45 -11.24 9.27
C ARG A 161 -3.72 -11.82 7.87
N ALA A 162 -4.22 -11.01 6.94
CA ALA A 162 -4.56 -11.46 5.59
C ALA A 162 -3.31 -11.64 4.69
N ALA A 163 -3.42 -12.50 3.67
CA ALA A 163 -2.33 -12.82 2.74
C ALA A 163 -1.96 -11.63 1.83
N ALA A 164 -2.93 -10.82 1.40
CA ALA A 164 -2.73 -9.66 0.53
C ALA A 164 -2.09 -8.43 1.22
N PRO A 165 -2.23 -8.28 2.55
CA PRO A 165 -1.43 -7.32 3.31
C PRO A 165 -0.08 -7.82 3.84
N GLU A 166 0.10 -9.13 4.08
CA GLU A 166 1.45 -9.73 4.30
C GLU A 166 2.40 -9.36 3.16
N LEU A 167 1.83 -9.29 1.96
CA LEU A 167 2.34 -8.71 0.74
C LEU A 167 2.91 -7.29 0.87
N GLN A 168 2.12 -6.35 1.39
CA GLN A 168 2.49 -4.94 1.54
C GLN A 168 3.64 -4.80 2.53
N ARG A 169 3.63 -5.60 3.60
CA ARG A 169 4.72 -5.65 4.58
C ARG A 169 6.04 -6.11 3.97
N VAL A 170 5.99 -7.17 3.16
CA VAL A 170 7.18 -7.70 2.49
C VAL A 170 7.74 -6.68 1.49
N LEU A 171 6.89 -6.05 0.67
CA LEU A 171 7.31 -5.06 -0.32
C LEU A 171 7.94 -3.82 0.24
N THR A 172 7.32 -3.32 1.29
CA THR A 172 7.76 -2.08 1.90
C THR A 172 8.93 -2.32 2.83
N GLY A 173 9.17 -3.58 3.24
CA GLY A 173 10.08 -3.91 4.33
C GLY A 173 9.56 -3.42 5.68
N SER A 174 8.24 -3.25 5.83
CA SER A 174 7.61 -2.63 7.00
C SER A 174 6.68 -3.58 7.72
N GLU A 175 6.51 -3.39 9.01
CA GLU A 175 5.53 -4.12 9.81
C GLU A 175 4.08 -3.67 9.51
N TRP A 176 3.91 -2.54 8.84
CA TRP A 176 2.61 -1.89 8.61
C TRP A 176 2.17 -2.04 7.16
N ASP A 177 0.99 -2.60 6.95
CA ASP A 177 0.36 -2.76 5.63
C ASP A 177 -0.81 -1.80 5.41
N HIS A 178 -1.38 -1.27 6.48
CA HIS A 178 -2.48 -0.34 6.37
C HIS A 178 -2.32 0.80 7.37
N VAL A 179 -2.89 1.95 7.00
CA VAL A 179 -2.87 3.15 7.83
C VAL A 179 -4.22 3.84 7.73
N GLY A 180 -4.68 4.36 8.87
CA GLY A 180 -5.88 5.18 8.98
C GLY A 180 -5.61 6.40 9.86
N MET A 181 -6.47 7.40 9.75
CA MET A 181 -6.43 8.60 10.57
C MET A 181 -7.55 8.56 11.61
N VAL A 182 -7.22 8.86 12.86
CA VAL A 182 -8.20 9.02 13.94
C VAL A 182 -9.06 10.24 13.66
N VAL A 183 -10.37 10.07 13.77
CA VAL A 183 -11.37 11.13 13.61
C VAL A 183 -12.39 11.03 14.72
N HIS A 184 -12.47 12.06 15.56
CA HIS A 184 -13.51 12.17 16.57
C HIS A 184 -14.80 12.69 15.96
N THR A 185 -15.93 12.09 16.34
CA THR A 185 -17.26 12.58 15.96
C THR A 185 -18.16 12.79 17.16
N ASP A 186 -19.05 13.77 17.08
CA ASP A 186 -20.04 14.07 18.11
C ASP A 186 -21.23 13.07 18.06
N GLY A 187 -22.25 13.31 18.90
CA GLY A 187 -23.45 12.47 18.94
C GLY A 187 -24.29 12.49 17.66
N THR A 188 -24.05 13.43 16.75
CA THR A 188 -24.73 13.57 15.46
C THR A 188 -23.91 13.03 14.28
N GLY A 189 -22.67 12.60 14.53
CA GLY A 189 -21.76 12.06 13.52
C GLY A 189 -20.89 13.12 12.84
N HIS A 190 -20.93 14.38 13.29
CA HIS A 190 -20.05 15.42 12.76
C HIS A 190 -18.66 15.33 13.36
N VAL A 191 -17.63 15.60 12.54
CA VAL A 191 -16.23 15.64 12.99
C VAL A 191 -16.04 16.77 14.00
N CYS A 192 -15.47 16.47 15.16
CA CYS A 192 -15.34 17.40 16.29
C CYS A 192 -13.99 17.24 17.01
N THR A 193 -13.77 18.04 18.06
CA THR A 193 -12.60 17.89 18.94
C THR A 193 -12.71 16.66 19.84
N ALA A 194 -11.60 16.16 20.37
CA ALA A 194 -11.64 15.03 21.32
C ALA A 194 -12.49 15.33 22.57
N ARG A 195 -12.58 16.60 22.99
CA ARG A 195 -13.40 17.04 24.13
C ARG A 195 -14.89 16.91 23.89
N GLU A 196 -15.34 17.15 22.65
CA GLU A 196 -16.75 17.10 22.24
C GLU A 196 -17.15 15.72 21.68
N SER A 197 -16.15 14.87 21.42
CA SER A 197 -16.32 13.54 20.86
C SER A 197 -17.29 12.71 21.66
N HIS A 198 -18.17 11.98 20.98
CA HIS A 198 -18.90 10.85 21.55
C HIS A 198 -18.31 9.52 21.06
N ARG A 199 -17.84 9.47 19.81
CA ARG A 199 -17.28 8.29 19.16
C ARG A 199 -15.94 8.59 18.49
N VAL A 200 -15.15 7.54 18.31
CA VAL A 200 -13.88 7.59 17.57
C VAL A 200 -13.99 6.72 16.34
N HIS A 201 -13.67 7.32 15.20
CA HIS A 201 -13.64 6.66 13.91
C HIS A 201 -12.22 6.63 13.35
N VAL A 202 -12.03 5.77 12.36
CA VAL A 202 -10.85 5.71 11.52
C VAL A 202 -11.26 6.12 10.12
N LEU A 203 -10.71 7.23 9.63
CA LEU A 203 -10.73 7.53 8.20
C LEU A 203 -9.70 6.65 7.51
N HIS A 204 -10.16 5.81 6.60
CA HIS A 204 -9.29 4.94 5.83
C HIS A 204 -9.87 4.63 4.44
N ALA A 205 -9.01 4.16 3.53
CA ALA A 205 -9.41 3.60 2.26
C ALA A 205 -9.18 2.08 2.29
N VAL A 206 -10.25 1.31 2.13
CA VAL A 206 -10.25 -0.17 2.06
C VAL A 206 -11.01 -0.59 0.81
N SER A 207 -11.11 -1.88 0.46
CA SER A 207 -11.73 -2.35 -0.80
C SER A 207 -13.08 -1.70 -1.16
N ASP A 208 -13.88 -1.35 -0.16
CA ASP A 208 -15.23 -0.79 -0.32
C ASP A 208 -15.23 0.74 -0.47
N GLY A 209 -14.05 1.36 -0.53
CA GLY A 209 -13.84 2.79 -0.70
C GLY A 209 -13.32 3.50 0.55
N CYS A 210 -13.31 4.83 0.45
CA CYS A 210 -12.96 5.72 1.55
C CYS A 210 -14.14 5.88 2.49
N SER A 211 -13.93 5.59 3.78
CA SER A 211 -15.00 5.64 4.77
C SER A 211 -14.48 5.97 6.16
N LEU A 212 -15.42 6.33 7.05
CA LEU A 212 -15.20 6.39 8.49
C LEU A 212 -15.71 5.10 9.12
N CYS A 213 -14.81 4.34 9.74
CA CYS A 213 -15.18 3.12 10.48
C CYS A 213 -15.00 3.35 11.98
N GLU A 214 -16.02 3.08 12.78
CA GLU A 214 -15.95 3.20 14.24
C GLU A 214 -14.87 2.25 14.79
N VAL A 215 -13.95 2.75 15.61
CA VAL A 215 -12.79 1.97 16.06
C VAL A 215 -13.22 0.70 16.78
N GLU A 216 -14.21 0.78 17.66
CA GLU A 216 -14.70 -0.39 18.41
C GLU A 216 -15.24 -1.47 17.47
N ARG A 217 -15.89 -1.09 16.36
CA ARG A 217 -16.36 -2.01 15.34
C ARG A 217 -15.21 -2.59 14.51
N LEU A 218 -14.22 -1.76 14.19
CA LEU A 218 -13.03 -2.20 13.48
C LEU A 218 -12.25 -3.25 14.30
N LEU A 219 -12.16 -3.04 15.62
CA LEU A 219 -11.42 -3.92 16.53
C LEU A 219 -12.24 -5.12 17.01
N SER A 220 -13.57 -5.07 16.98
CA SER A 220 -14.38 -6.27 17.25
C SER A 220 -14.19 -7.34 16.16
N CYS A 221 -13.81 -6.93 14.94
CA CYS A 221 -13.27 -7.80 13.89
C CYS A 221 -11.77 -8.16 14.09
N SER A 222 -11.30 -8.28 15.34
CA SER A 222 -9.89 -8.51 15.72
C SER A 222 -9.21 -9.72 15.07
N SER A 223 -9.97 -10.65 14.49
CA SER A 223 -9.43 -11.77 13.70
C SER A 223 -8.52 -11.29 12.56
N ASP A 224 -8.81 -10.10 12.02
CA ASP A 224 -8.21 -9.61 10.79
C ASP A 224 -6.90 -8.83 11.05
N TYR A 225 -6.60 -8.48 12.31
CA TYR A 225 -5.46 -7.64 12.70
C TYR A 225 -4.51 -8.36 13.67
N GLU A 226 -3.25 -8.51 13.27
CA GLU A 226 -2.17 -9.04 14.10
C GLU A 226 -1.71 -8.02 15.15
N GLU A 227 -1.55 -6.77 14.74
CA GLU A 227 -1.03 -5.69 15.56
C GLU A 227 -1.61 -4.35 15.10
N ILE A 228 -1.83 -3.44 16.05
CA ILE A 228 -2.32 -2.09 15.80
C ILE A 228 -1.53 -1.14 16.69
N ALA A 229 -1.11 0.00 16.15
CA ALA A 229 -0.43 1.03 16.91
C ALA A 229 -0.99 2.42 16.62
N LEU A 230 -1.10 3.23 17.67
CA LEU A 230 -1.34 4.67 17.59
C LEU A 230 -0.01 5.39 17.37
N ARG A 231 0.00 6.39 16.49
CA ARG A 231 1.02 7.43 16.45
C ARG A 231 0.36 8.79 16.54
N GLN A 232 0.76 9.57 17.54
CA GLN A 232 0.26 10.92 17.74
C GLN A 232 1.03 11.89 16.83
N VAL A 233 0.31 12.71 16.06
CA VAL A 233 0.91 13.67 15.12
C VAL A 233 0.72 15.06 15.65
N HIS A 234 1.80 15.68 16.10
CA HIS A 234 1.83 17.02 16.67
C HIS A 234 2.05 18.07 15.59
N TRP A 235 1.16 19.05 15.52
CA TRP A 235 1.21 20.18 14.59
C TRP A 235 0.40 21.35 15.16
N ALA A 236 0.59 22.56 14.62
CA ALA A 236 0.06 23.79 15.22
C ALA A 236 -1.48 23.83 15.39
N GLY A 237 -2.25 23.06 14.62
CA GLY A 237 -3.71 23.00 14.71
C GLY A 237 -4.26 21.75 15.40
N ARG A 238 -3.43 20.84 15.92
CA ARG A 238 -3.88 19.60 16.58
C ARG A 238 -4.80 19.92 17.75
N GLY A 239 -5.94 19.24 17.82
CA GLY A 239 -6.94 19.43 18.89
C GLY A 239 -7.66 20.79 18.89
N SER A 240 -7.34 21.68 17.94
CA SER A 240 -8.03 22.97 17.80
C SER A 240 -9.26 22.84 16.88
N GLN A 241 -10.27 23.70 17.10
CA GLN A 241 -11.45 23.72 16.25
C GLN A 241 -11.10 24.00 14.78
N CYS A 242 -10.14 24.91 14.53
CA CYS A 242 -9.70 25.22 13.17
C CYS A 242 -9.09 23.99 12.48
N GLY A 243 -8.23 23.24 13.19
CA GLY A 243 -7.64 22.02 12.64
C GLY A 243 -8.66 20.91 12.39
N VAL A 244 -9.61 20.74 13.32
CA VAL A 244 -10.74 19.82 13.16
C VAL A 244 -11.58 20.19 11.93
N CYS A 245 -11.88 21.47 11.70
CA CYS A 245 -12.63 21.92 10.53
C CYS A 245 -11.92 21.59 9.20
N LEU A 246 -10.58 21.69 9.15
CA LEU A 246 -9.82 21.31 7.95
C LEU A 246 -9.93 19.82 7.65
N ILE A 247 -9.82 18.98 8.69
CA ILE A 247 -9.96 17.52 8.55
C ILE A 247 -11.41 17.13 8.25
N ALA A 248 -12.39 17.80 8.85
CA ALA A 248 -13.81 17.61 8.58
C ALA A 248 -14.14 17.88 7.09
N LYS A 249 -13.61 18.99 6.57
CA LYS A 249 -13.71 19.32 5.14
C LYS A 249 -13.10 18.22 4.28
N TRP A 250 -11.89 17.76 4.62
CA TRP A 250 -11.26 16.65 3.89
C TRP A 250 -12.10 15.38 3.91
N CYS A 251 -12.61 14.96 5.08
CA CYS A 251 -13.52 13.83 5.21
C CYS A 251 -14.72 13.94 4.25
N SER A 252 -15.36 15.12 4.19
CA SER A 252 -16.51 15.35 3.31
C SER A 252 -16.18 15.24 1.82
N GLU A 253 -14.93 15.54 1.43
CA GLU A 253 -14.47 15.48 0.04
C GLU A 253 -14.07 14.07 -0.41
N VAL A 254 -13.78 13.16 0.53
CA VAL A 254 -13.21 11.84 0.23
C VAL A 254 -14.11 10.66 0.54
N ILE A 255 -15.01 10.78 1.53
CA ILE A 255 -15.91 9.68 1.88
C ILE A 255 -16.76 9.29 0.65
N GLY A 256 -16.82 7.99 0.38
CA GLY A 256 -17.53 7.42 -0.77
C GLY A 256 -16.68 7.30 -2.05
N LYS A 257 -15.48 7.92 -2.11
CA LYS A 257 -14.58 7.71 -3.25
C LYS A 257 -14.04 6.28 -3.26
N PRO A 258 -13.88 5.66 -4.44
CA PRO A 258 -13.50 4.26 -4.54
C PRO A 258 -12.08 4.02 -4.00
N TYR A 259 -11.80 2.77 -3.66
CA TYR A 259 -10.44 2.36 -3.38
C TYR A 259 -9.69 2.11 -4.66
N ASP A 260 -8.46 2.61 -4.72
CA ASP A 260 -7.62 2.46 -5.89
C ASP A 260 -6.23 2.09 -5.44
N LEU A 261 -5.79 0.88 -5.76
CA LEU A 261 -4.42 0.45 -5.52
C LEU A 261 -3.50 1.24 -6.45
N THR A 262 -2.95 2.32 -5.90
CA THR A 262 -2.02 3.27 -6.50
C THR A 262 -0.72 2.64 -7.01
N ILE A 263 -0.53 1.33 -6.85
CA ILE A 263 0.57 0.58 -7.47
C ILE A 263 0.53 0.75 -8.99
N SER A 264 -0.66 0.78 -9.60
CA SER A 264 -0.83 1.14 -11.03
C SER A 264 -0.40 2.58 -11.30
N LYS A 265 -0.88 3.57 -10.53
CA LYS A 265 -0.52 4.99 -10.70
C LYS A 265 0.97 5.28 -10.52
N LEU A 266 1.62 4.51 -9.65
CA LEU A 266 3.06 4.51 -9.45
C LEU A 266 3.76 3.89 -10.68
N ILE A 267 3.40 2.68 -11.09
CA ILE A 267 4.07 1.97 -12.19
C ILE A 267 3.87 2.62 -13.58
N LEU A 268 2.68 3.19 -13.83
CA LEU A 268 2.30 3.79 -15.11
C LEU A 268 2.75 5.24 -15.28
N GLY A 269 3.35 5.84 -14.25
CA GLY A 269 3.87 7.20 -14.35
C GLY A 269 2.84 8.20 -14.88
N GLN A 270 1.60 8.20 -14.38
CA GLN A 270 0.69 9.31 -14.71
C GLN A 270 1.16 10.59 -14.04
N THR A 271 2.14 11.25 -14.66
CA THR A 271 2.35 12.69 -14.53
C THR A 271 1.30 13.38 -15.37
N ASN A 272 0.13 13.61 -14.80
CA ASN A 272 -0.70 14.71 -15.24
C ASN A 272 -1.19 15.43 -13.99
N LYS A 273 -0.50 16.54 -13.68
CA LYS A 273 -1.00 17.69 -12.92
C LYS A 273 -2.26 17.38 -12.09
N SER A 274 -2.13 16.66 -10.97
CA SER A 274 -3.06 16.84 -9.86
C SER A 274 -2.64 18.10 -9.09
N SER A 275 -2.53 19.20 -9.83
CA SER A 275 -2.98 20.46 -9.27
C SER A 275 -4.43 20.20 -8.92
N LEU A 276 -4.75 20.11 -7.63
CA LEU A 276 -6.02 20.56 -7.12
C LEU A 276 -6.19 22.02 -7.58
N HIS A 277 -6.62 22.21 -8.82
CA HIS A 277 -7.38 23.37 -9.22
C HIS A 277 -8.81 22.88 -9.31
N CYS A 278 -9.58 23.30 -8.31
CA CYS A 278 -11.01 23.45 -8.44
C CYS A 278 -11.26 24.36 -9.65
N GLY A 279 -11.55 23.75 -10.79
CA GLY A 279 -11.69 24.45 -12.07
C GLY A 279 -11.88 23.43 -13.18
N SER A 280 -13.15 23.19 -13.51
CA SER A 280 -13.68 22.40 -14.61
C SER A 280 -12.89 22.53 -15.92
N VAL A 281 -12.71 21.43 -16.66
CA VAL A 281 -13.27 21.20 -18.02
C VAL A 281 -13.03 19.73 -18.45
N GLU A 282 -14.15 19.07 -18.75
CA GLU A 282 -14.45 17.98 -19.69
C GLU A 282 -13.59 16.70 -19.76
N GLY A 283 -14.09 15.68 -19.06
CA GLY A 283 -13.70 14.27 -19.14
C GLY A 283 -14.05 13.52 -17.85
N SER A 284 -15.35 13.47 -17.47
CA SER A 284 -15.93 12.86 -16.25
C SER A 284 -15.06 12.97 -14.96
N PRO A 285 -15.24 14.00 -14.11
CA PRO A 285 -14.25 14.40 -13.09
C PRO A 285 -14.24 13.64 -11.76
N ASP A 286 -15.05 12.59 -11.55
CA ASP A 286 -15.46 12.19 -10.18
C ASP A 286 -15.09 10.75 -9.77
N THR A 287 -14.19 10.08 -10.51
CA THR A 287 -13.91 8.64 -10.32
C THR A 287 -12.52 8.33 -9.74
N ALA A 288 -11.74 9.35 -9.37
CA ALA A 288 -10.41 9.14 -8.81
C ALA A 288 -10.51 8.53 -7.39
N GLY A 289 -10.09 7.27 -7.26
CA GLY A 289 -10.02 6.58 -5.97
C GLY A 289 -8.69 6.78 -5.23
N PHE A 290 -8.65 6.35 -3.97
CA PHE A 290 -7.47 6.49 -3.10
C PHE A 290 -6.94 5.15 -2.60
N PHE A 291 -5.61 5.09 -2.45
CA PHE A 291 -4.96 4.11 -1.58
C PHE A 291 -4.88 4.64 -0.14
N CYS A 292 -4.76 3.76 0.84
CA CYS A 292 -4.82 4.12 2.26
C CYS A 292 -3.78 5.17 2.67
N SER A 293 -2.51 4.99 2.30
CA SER A 293 -1.46 5.96 2.59
C SER A 293 -1.52 7.23 1.75
N GLU A 294 -2.06 7.16 0.53
CA GLU A 294 -2.26 8.32 -0.34
C GLU A 294 -3.33 9.25 0.22
N LEU A 295 -4.44 8.67 0.69
CA LEU A 295 -5.53 9.41 1.35
C LEU A 295 -5.01 10.27 2.51
N LEU A 296 -4.17 9.68 3.36
CA LEU A 296 -3.64 10.39 4.53
C LEU A 296 -2.52 11.36 4.15
N ALA A 297 -1.69 11.03 3.16
CA ALA A 297 -0.68 11.95 2.67
C ALA A 297 -1.32 13.23 2.11
N HIS A 298 -2.42 13.12 1.36
CA HIS A 298 -3.19 14.28 0.91
C HIS A 298 -3.77 15.09 2.08
N ALA A 299 -4.36 14.43 3.08
CA ALA A 299 -4.85 15.10 4.29
C ALA A 299 -3.74 15.94 4.95
N TYR A 300 -2.57 15.33 5.19
CA TYR A 300 -1.43 16.02 5.81
C TYR A 300 -0.82 17.12 4.95
N GLN A 301 -0.87 17.00 3.62
CA GLN A 301 -0.48 18.07 2.71
C GLN A 301 -1.47 19.24 2.71
N GLN A 302 -2.74 18.98 2.99
CA GLN A 302 -3.76 20.03 3.14
C GLN A 302 -3.59 20.78 4.46
N ILE A 303 -3.30 20.08 5.55
CA ILE A 303 -3.10 20.69 6.88
C ILE A 303 -1.66 21.15 7.17
N GLY A 304 -0.77 21.06 6.18
CA GLY A 304 0.59 21.60 6.25
C GLY A 304 1.56 20.79 7.12
N VAL A 305 1.28 19.50 7.34
CA VAL A 305 2.13 18.55 8.05
C VAL A 305 3.17 17.91 7.11
N LEU A 306 2.78 17.66 5.85
CA LEU A 306 3.66 17.14 4.80
C LEU A 306 3.86 18.14 3.67
N SER A 307 5.05 18.14 3.07
CA SER A 307 5.34 18.92 1.86
C SER A 307 4.53 18.41 0.67
N ARG A 308 4.11 19.35 -0.18
CA ARG A 308 3.45 19.06 -1.47
C ARG A 308 4.44 18.77 -2.60
N GLU A 309 5.74 18.91 -2.37
CA GLU A 309 6.77 18.58 -3.35
C GLU A 309 6.81 17.08 -3.67
N ARG A 310 6.63 16.23 -2.64
CA ARG A 310 6.46 14.79 -2.82
C ARG A 310 4.98 14.49 -3.09
N ALA A 311 4.68 13.89 -4.23
CA ALA A 311 3.30 13.48 -4.55
C ALA A 311 2.74 12.47 -3.53
N ALA A 312 1.49 12.66 -3.10
CA ALA A 312 0.78 11.79 -2.15
C ALA A 312 0.75 10.29 -2.57
N PRO A 313 0.56 9.94 -3.87
CA PRO A 313 0.72 8.57 -4.35
C PRO A 313 2.06 7.90 -4.02
N GLY A 314 3.12 8.69 -3.82
CA GLY A 314 4.45 8.20 -3.46
C GLY A 314 4.58 7.74 -2.00
N TYR A 315 3.57 7.96 -1.16
CA TYR A 315 3.55 7.50 0.22
C TYR A 315 2.96 6.09 0.34
N TRP A 316 3.46 5.37 1.32
CA TRP A 316 3.15 3.98 1.61
C TRP A 316 2.96 3.86 3.12
N PRO A 317 2.19 2.88 3.62
CA PRO A 317 1.99 2.67 5.06
C PRO A 317 3.31 2.69 5.84
N LYS A 318 4.36 2.08 5.28
CA LYS A 318 5.71 2.08 5.85
C LYS A 318 6.29 3.44 6.20
N HIS A 319 5.98 4.46 5.40
CA HIS A 319 6.53 5.80 5.60
C HIS A 319 5.96 6.45 6.86
N PHE A 320 4.80 5.98 7.32
CA PHE A 320 4.18 6.42 8.56
C PHE A 320 4.61 5.60 9.77
N GLY A 321 5.42 4.55 9.61
CA GLY A 321 6.03 3.81 10.72
C GLY A 321 7.30 4.49 11.26
N ARG A 322 7.68 4.17 12.49
CA ARG A 322 8.92 4.67 13.13
C ARG A 322 10.17 4.14 12.43
N ALA A 323 10.12 2.89 11.99
CA ALA A 323 11.22 2.24 11.25
C ALA A 323 11.39 2.75 9.81
N ALA A 324 10.64 3.78 9.39
CA ALA A 324 10.79 4.38 8.07
C ALA A 324 12.23 4.89 7.88
N SER A 325 12.85 4.49 6.77
CA SER A 325 14.15 4.99 6.34
C SER A 325 14.05 5.48 4.89
N PRO A 326 14.25 6.79 4.62
CA PRO A 326 14.43 7.85 5.62
C PRO A 326 13.16 8.05 6.48
N PRO A 327 13.28 8.66 7.67
CA PRO A 327 12.13 9.05 8.48
C PRO A 327 11.18 9.97 7.71
N LEU A 328 9.90 9.98 8.11
CA LEU A 328 8.90 10.84 7.48
C LEU A 328 9.29 12.31 7.61
N ALA A 329 9.52 12.97 6.47
CA ALA A 329 9.89 14.38 6.43
C ALA A 329 8.66 15.27 6.71
N LEU A 330 8.49 15.63 7.99
CA LEU A 330 7.46 16.56 8.45
C LEU A 330 7.95 18.00 8.35
N ILE A 331 7.04 18.93 8.07
CA ILE A 331 7.36 20.36 7.88
C ILE A 331 6.63 21.24 8.92
N ASN A 332 6.94 22.54 8.95
CA ASN A 332 6.28 23.54 9.80
C ASN A 332 6.31 23.20 11.31
N GLY A 333 7.40 22.57 11.77
CA GLY A 333 7.55 22.16 13.17
C GLY A 333 6.68 20.98 13.60
N ALA A 334 6.04 20.29 12.65
CA ALA A 334 5.28 19.08 12.96
C ALA A 334 6.21 17.94 13.39
N SER A 335 5.71 17.08 14.29
CA SER A 335 6.40 15.89 14.76
C SER A 335 5.43 14.71 14.93
N ILE A 336 5.96 13.50 15.03
CA ILE A 336 5.17 12.28 15.18
C ILE A 336 5.78 11.41 16.29
N SER A 337 4.93 10.91 17.20
CA SER A 337 5.35 10.08 18.34
C SER A 337 5.89 8.72 17.88
N ASP A 338 6.52 7.99 18.79
CA ASP A 338 6.74 6.54 18.60
C ASP A 338 5.40 5.78 18.49
N GLU A 339 5.45 4.52 18.05
CA GLU A 339 4.28 3.63 18.04
C GLU A 339 3.86 3.26 19.47
N ILE A 340 2.60 3.55 19.80
CA ILE A 340 1.93 3.15 21.04
C ILE A 340 1.02 1.95 20.72
N PRO A 341 1.34 0.73 21.18
CA PRO A 341 0.53 -0.44 20.87
C PRO A 341 -0.91 -0.29 21.37
N ILE A 342 -1.87 -0.74 20.56
CA ILE A 342 -3.29 -0.81 20.95
C ILE A 342 -3.68 -2.25 21.24
N GLU A 343 -4.27 -2.47 22.40
CA GLU A 343 -4.89 -3.74 22.76
C GLU A 343 -6.40 -3.70 22.47
N GLY A 344 -6.90 -4.82 21.93
CA GLY A 344 -8.33 -5.02 21.70
C GLY A 344 -9.15 -5.04 22.99
N PRO A 345 -10.49 -5.10 22.88
CA PRO A 345 -11.33 -5.18 24.07
C PRO A 345 -10.95 -6.42 24.87
N GLY A 346 -10.71 -6.24 26.18
CA GLY A 346 -10.42 -7.36 27.09
C GLY A 346 -11.59 -8.35 27.13
N PRO A 347 -11.37 -9.60 27.58
CA PRO A 347 -12.45 -10.57 27.73
C PRO A 347 -13.56 -9.94 28.57
N GLN A 348 -14.79 -9.91 28.03
CA GLN A 348 -15.95 -9.55 28.83
C GLN A 348 -16.04 -10.58 29.96
N ALA A 349 -15.94 -10.11 31.20
CA ALA A 349 -16.21 -10.96 32.35
C ALA A 349 -17.64 -11.47 32.19
N GLY A 350 -17.78 -12.78 31.94
CA GLY A 350 -19.08 -13.41 31.79
C GLY A 350 -19.89 -13.16 33.05
N THR A 351 -21.03 -12.48 32.89
CA THR A 351 -22.11 -12.41 33.89
C THR A 351 -22.94 -13.67 33.83
#